data_AF-A0A954V063-F1
#
_entry.id   AF-A0A954V063-F1
#
_cell.length_a   1.000
_cell.length_b   1.000
_cell.length_c   1.000
_cell.angle_alpha   90.00
_cell.angle_beta   90.00
_cell.angle_gamma   90.00
#
_symmetry.space_group_name_H-M   'P 1'
#
loop_
_entity.id
_entity.type
_entity.pdbx_description
1 polymer ?
#
loop_
_entity_poly.entity_id
_entity_poly.type
_entity_poly.pdbx_seq_one_letter_code
_entity_poly.pdbx_strand_id
1 'polypeptide(L)' 'MDIKQLPSARLMVELPAQRYRILSPAGRAPMVGDSLALDQSFADDDGRPMVLAYFPKSGQDYWYEAEVYESELDQPDA' A
#
# COMPACT_ATOMS: atom_id res chain seq x y z
N MET A 1 -18.41 5.87 -4.19
CA MET A 1 -17.42 4.93 -4.73
C MET A 1 -17.62 3.63 -3.97
N ASP A 2 -18.03 2.57 -4.66
CA ASP A 2 -18.21 1.23 -4.07
C ASP A 2 -16.82 0.64 -3.86
N ILE A 3 -16.39 0.41 -2.61
CA ILE A 3 -15.03 -0.08 -2.25
C ILE A 3 -14.91 -1.60 -2.51
N LYS A 4 -15.79 -2.16 -3.33
CA LYS A 4 -15.80 -3.59 -3.63
C LYS A 4 -14.73 -3.86 -4.68
N GLN A 5 -13.58 -4.30 -4.17
CA GLN A 5 -12.48 -4.99 -4.86
C GLN A 5 -11.39 -4.09 -5.45
N LEU A 6 -10.74 -3.28 -4.61
CA LEU A 6 -9.35 -2.95 -4.91
C LEU A 6 -8.52 -4.25 -4.84
N PRO A 7 -7.65 -4.51 -5.83
CA PRO A 7 -6.75 -5.65 -5.75
C PRO A 7 -5.88 -5.51 -4.51
N SER A 8 -5.59 -6.63 -3.85
CA SER A 8 -4.71 -6.64 -2.69
C SER A 8 -3.40 -7.32 -3.01
N ALA A 9 -2.33 -6.87 -2.35
CA ALA A 9 -1.02 -7.49 -2.42
C ALA A 9 -0.37 -7.48 -1.04
N ARG A 10 0.60 -8.37 -0.84
CA ARG A 10 1.38 -8.43 0.40
C ARG A 10 2.65 -7.62 0.26
N LEU A 11 2.93 -6.76 1.24
CA LEU A 11 4.19 -6.03 1.31
C LEU A 11 5.34 -6.98 1.66
N MET A 12 6.38 -7.01 0.85
CA MET A 12 7.51 -7.95 1.00
C MET A 12 8.76 -7.33 1.60
N VAL A 13 8.81 -6.00 1.70
CA VAL A 13 10.00 -5.27 2.17
C VAL A 13 9.64 -4.23 3.24
N GLU A 14 10.63 -3.81 4.00
CA GLU A 14 10.48 -2.65 4.88
C GLU A 14 10.47 -1.37 4.04
N LEU A 15 9.47 -0.51 4.28
CA LEU A 15 9.39 0.77 3.59
C LEU A 15 10.13 1.87 4.37
N PRO A 16 11.00 2.65 3.71
CA PRO A 16 11.58 3.86 4.29
C PRO A 16 10.48 4.88 4.62
N ALA A 17 10.70 5.66 5.68
CA ALA A 17 9.75 6.63 6.23
C ALA A 17 9.25 7.70 5.23
N GLN A 18 9.96 7.91 4.13
CA GLN A 18 9.62 8.88 3.09
C GLN A 18 8.53 8.38 2.14
N ARG A 19 8.30 7.06 2.08
CA ARG A 19 7.36 6.41 1.15
C ARG A 19 5.99 6.10 1.76
N TYR A 20 5.71 6.56 2.98
CA TYR A 20 4.41 6.34 3.59
C TYR A 20 3.97 7.48 4.49
N ARG A 21 2.66 7.56 4.70
CA ARG A 21 2.03 8.51 5.62
C ARG A 21 1.04 7.80 6.51
N ILE A 22 1.19 8.00 7.83
CA ILE A 22 0.22 7.50 8.81
C ILE A 22 -1.00 8.41 8.78
N LEU A 23 -2.18 7.84 8.56
CA LEU A 23 -3.45 8.55 8.37
C LEU A 23 -4.33 8.55 9.64
N SER A 24 -3.97 7.77 10.66
CA SER A 24 -4.73 7.61 11.90
C SER A 24 -3.83 7.81 13.12
N PRO A 25 -4.27 8.47 14.21
CA PRO A 25 -3.52 8.55 15.47
C PRO A 25 -3.20 7.19 16.10
N ALA A 26 -4.02 6.17 15.81
CA ALA A 26 -3.79 4.78 16.23
C ALA A 26 -3.12 3.95 15.12
N GLY A 27 -2.71 4.58 14.03
CA GLY A 27 -2.01 3.92 12.93
C GLY A 27 -0.59 3.50 13.33
N ARG A 28 0.02 2.70 12.46
CA ARG A 28 1.40 2.23 12.61
C ARG A 28 2.15 2.36 11.31
N ALA A 29 3.47 2.22 11.39
CA ALA A 29 4.30 2.09 10.21
C ALA A 29 3.95 0.81 9.41
N PRO A 30 4.18 0.81 8.08
CA PRO A 30 4.13 -0.39 7.27
C PRO A 30 5.06 -1.48 7.80
N MET A 31 4.61 -2.72 7.74
CA MET A 31 5.39 -3.89 8.14
C MET A 31 5.36 -4.94 7.03
N VAL A 32 6.47 -5.67 6.87
CA VAL A 32 6.51 -6.83 5.99
C VAL A 32 5.39 -7.81 6.36
N GLY A 33 4.66 -8.29 5.35
CA GLY A 33 3.50 -9.15 5.52
C GLY A 33 2.16 -8.41 5.54
N ASP A 34 2.15 -7.07 5.58
CA ASP A 34 0.93 -6.29 5.49
C ASP A 34 0.20 -6.56 4.17
N SER A 35 -1.12 -6.80 4.25
CA SER A 35 -1.97 -6.88 3.08
C SER A 35 -2.48 -5.48 2.74
N LEU A 36 -2.06 -4.95 1.60
CA LEU A 36 -2.37 -3.61 1.13
C LEU A 36 -3.43 -3.67 0.04
N ALA A 37 -4.37 -2.74 0.07
CA ALA A 37 -5.25 -2.45 -1.05
C ALA A 37 -4.54 -1.52 -2.03
N LEU A 38 -4.49 -1.89 -3.31
CA LEU A 38 -3.82 -1.14 -4.36
C LEU A 38 -4.84 -0.26 -5.10
N ASP A 39 -4.56 1.03 -5.25
CA ASP A 39 -5.51 1.99 -5.83
C ASP A 39 -5.05 2.51 -7.20
N GLN A 40 -3.90 3.20 -7.25
CA GLN A 40 -3.42 3.88 -8.45
C GLN A 40 -1.96 3.57 -8.74
N SER A 41 -1.66 3.14 -9.98
CA SER A 41 -0.30 3.00 -10.48
C SER A 41 0.24 4.31 -11.04
N PHE A 42 1.53 4.56 -10.83
CA PHE A 42 2.27 5.72 -11.33
C PHE A 42 3.75 5.34 -11.56
N ALA A 43 4.58 6.30 -11.93
CA ALA A 43 6.03 6.11 -12.05
C ALA A 43 6.77 7.15 -11.20
N ASP A 44 7.90 6.75 -10.62
CA ASP A 44 8.79 7.69 -9.95
C ASP A 44 9.55 8.58 -10.95
N ASP A 45 10.42 9.44 -10.43
CA ASP A 45 11.25 10.36 -11.23
C ASP A 45 12.21 9.62 -12.19
N ASP A 46 12.53 8.36 -11.92
CA ASP A 46 13.37 7.49 -12.76
C ASP A 46 12.54 6.64 -13.76
N GLY A 47 11.22 6.76 -13.75
CA GLY A 47 10.31 6.00 -14.61
C GLY A 47 10.02 4.56 -14.13
N ARG A 48 10.36 4.22 -12.88
CA ARG A 48 10.08 2.90 -12.29
C ARG A 48 8.62 2.79 -11.86
N PRO A 49 7.96 1.65 -12.10
CA PRO A 49 6.55 1.48 -11.79
C PRO A 49 6.31 1.40 -10.28
N MET A 50 5.42 2.27 -9.80
CA MET A 50 4.96 2.35 -8.42
C MET A 50 3.44 2.25 -8.35
N VAL A 51 2.95 1.93 -7.16
CA VAL A 51 1.54 1.90 -6.84
C VAL A 51 1.29 2.56 -5.50
N LEU A 52 0.21 3.35 -5.43
CA LEU A 52 -0.33 3.88 -4.20
C LEU A 52 -1.15 2.78 -3.52
N ALA A 53 -0.75 2.44 -2.31
CA ALA A 53 -1.27 1.31 -1.56
C ALA A 53 -1.71 1.74 -0.16
N TYR A 54 -2.74 1.08 0.37
CA TYR A 54 -3.34 1.43 1.65
C TYR A 54 -3.46 0.21 2.56
N PHE A 55 -3.16 0.38 3.85
CA PHE A 55 -3.46 -0.66 4.84
C PHE A 55 -4.86 -0.44 5.43
N PRO A 56 -5.81 -1.36 5.19
CA PRO A 56 -7.20 -1.19 5.62
C PRO A 56 -7.33 -1.23 7.13
N LYS A 57 -8.12 -0.30 7.68
CA LYS A 57 -8.69 -0.38 9.02
C LYS A 57 -10.07 -1.03 8.91
N SER A 58 -10.63 -1.51 10.02
CA SER A 58 -12.04 -1.93 10.07
C SER A 58 -12.95 -0.79 9.56
N GLY A 59 -13.74 -1.04 8.51
CA GLY A 59 -14.64 -0.05 7.90
C GLY A 59 -14.11 0.50 6.56
N GLN A 60 -14.24 1.81 6.34
CA GLN A 60 -13.78 2.52 5.13
C GLN A 60 -12.52 3.37 5.37
N ASP A 61 -11.91 3.25 6.56
CA ASP A 61 -10.71 3.99 6.94
C ASP A 61 -9.44 3.20 6.60
N TYR A 62 -8.29 3.88 6.54
CA TYR A 62 -6.96 3.28 6.38
C TYR A 62 -6.02 3.72 7.51
N TRP A 63 -5.09 2.86 7.92
CA TRP A 63 -4.07 3.23 8.93
C TRP A 63 -2.94 4.05 8.33
N TYR A 64 -2.52 3.70 7.12
CA TYR A 64 -1.52 4.42 6.36
C TYR A 64 -1.78 4.29 4.86
N GLU A 65 -1.20 5.21 4.12
CA GLU A 65 -0.96 5.11 2.68
C GLU A 65 0.53 5.01 2.41
N ALA A 66 0.91 4.31 1.35
CA ALA A 66 2.28 4.08 0.98
C ALA A 66 2.47 4.03 -0.53
N GLU A 67 3.59 4.56 -0.99
CA GLU A 67 4.08 4.45 -2.35
C GLU A 67 5.02 3.25 -2.42
N VAL A 68 4.64 2.23 -3.19
CA VAL A 68 5.33 0.94 -3.21
C VAL A 68 5.72 0.58 -4.64
N TYR A 69 6.92 0.05 -4.87
CA TYR A 69 7.25 -0.50 -6.18
C TYR A 69 6.51 -1.81 -6.40
N GLU A 70 6.11 -2.10 -7.65
CA GLU A 70 5.44 -3.37 -7.95
C GLU A 70 6.31 -4.60 -7.58
N SER A 71 7.64 -4.47 -7.68
CA SER A 71 8.59 -5.52 -7.27
C SER A 71 8.68 -5.77 -5.76
N GLU A 72 8.13 -4.87 -4.94
CA GLU A 72 8.10 -4.98 -3.48
C GLU A 72 6.80 -5.62 -2.97
N LEU A 73 5.91 -6.00 -3.89
CA LEU A 73 4.62 -6.59 -3.63
C LEU A 73 4.60 -8.04 -4.10
N ASP A 74 4.00 -8.89 -3.27
CA ASP A 74 3.60 -10.24 -3.63
C ASP A 74 2.10 -10.24 -3.94
N GLN A 75 1.76 -10.38 -5.22
CA GLN A 75 0.38 -10.47 -5.65
C GLN A 75 -0.13 -11.88 -5.32
N PRO A 76 -1.27 -12.02 -4.60
CA PRO A 76 -1.87 -13.33 -4.43
C PRO A 76 -2.15 -13.91 -5.82
N ASP A 77 -1.75 -15.17 -6.04
CA ASP A 77 -2.05 -15.90 -7.28
C ASP A 77 -3.54 -15.69 -7.65
N ALA A 78 -3.76 -15.16 -8.86
CA ALA A 78 -5.09 -14.81 -9.37
C ALA A 78 -6.00 -16.02 -9.58
#